data_AF-A0AAN7VDK5-F1
#
_entry.id   AF-A0AAN7VDK5-F1
#
_cell.length_a   1.000
_cell.length_b   1.000
_cell.length_c   1.000
_cell.angle_alpha   90.00
_cell.angle_beta   90.00
_cell.angle_gamma   90.00
#
_symmetry.space_group_name_H-M   'P 1'
#
loop_
_entity.id
_entity.type
_entity.pdbx_description
1 polymer ?
#
loop_
_entity_poly.entity_id
_entity_poly.type
_entity_poly.pdbx_seq_one_letter_code
_entity_poly.pdbx_strand_id
1 'polypeptide(L)'
;MFASLKNKIREETGSDISKLTAKITSSTAQRIESLRGRSQQGSTSSINSLVSSEGNRDENVDSSKIDEDYKRRFNKLETEFSNKLEEKTKEWQSILYEKDKKIQKLEKDHEDAFKQISALKSVLKSSEEMQKRLVEHREDKEQIENFQTQELSKIKHLVLLREQELAEKSALLKDTTQQLEKMRTEIARLRRQEECLTDIQQDAGTEIKAVRKNLENTECQLEKSEDECSKFRLAVDSEHQANSSLRQLIAKLEKELNEEKTNSLNVQKTLTRVTSEKTAALLRNAEISQQMEMTKQDCRRQDIEMTELVNKITVLEGEMKIFKDKEAKSVEQDLKNTIIRLEEQVTEKNKTIKTLQLRLADLKKTLQQELRTPGSTNYHNDLQDNNSAAVLMPSHTSTKNLQHNIRKDEDDINFKYLKHVLIKFLTSREYEAQHLIRAVSTLLKFSAEEEKLLHDTLEWKMSWFAPKPRAANGQLATSIPPS
;
A
#
# COMPACT_ATOMS: atom_id res chain seq x y z
N MET A 1 -66.21 -69.77 -13.70
CA MET A 1 -65.71 -70.94 -12.93
C MET A 1 -66.48 -72.23 -13.22
N PHE A 2 -67.81 -72.31 -13.08
CA PHE A 2 -68.59 -73.55 -13.33
C PHE A 2 -68.30 -74.29 -14.66
N ALA A 3 -67.95 -73.59 -15.74
CA ALA A 3 -67.62 -74.20 -17.03
C ALA A 3 -66.39 -75.15 -16.99
N SER A 4 -65.33 -74.80 -16.26
CA SER A 4 -64.11 -75.63 -16.20
C SER A 4 -64.35 -76.96 -15.49
N LEU A 5 -65.12 -76.95 -14.39
CA LEU A 5 -65.46 -78.16 -13.65
C LEU A 5 -66.28 -79.13 -14.53
N LYS A 6 -67.17 -78.60 -15.38
CA LYS A 6 -67.97 -79.39 -16.32
C LYS A 6 -67.15 -79.98 -17.49
N ASN A 7 -66.00 -79.39 -17.83
CA ASN A 7 -65.05 -79.99 -18.76
C ASN A 7 -64.23 -81.11 -18.10
N LYS A 8 -63.69 -80.85 -16.89
CA LYS A 8 -62.85 -81.79 -16.13
C LYS A 8 -63.53 -83.15 -15.91
N ILE A 9 -64.81 -83.15 -15.53
CA ILE A 9 -65.60 -84.38 -15.30
C ILE A 9 -65.84 -85.16 -16.61
N ARG A 10 -66.05 -84.47 -17.75
CA ARG A 10 -66.24 -85.12 -19.06
C ARG A 10 -64.96 -85.82 -19.53
N GLU A 11 -63.80 -85.27 -19.19
CA GLU A 11 -62.48 -85.78 -19.55
C GLU A 11 -62.10 -87.04 -18.74
N GLU A 12 -62.50 -87.12 -17.47
CA GLU A 12 -62.21 -88.28 -16.60
C GLU A 12 -63.24 -89.42 -16.68
N THR A 13 -64.47 -89.18 -17.16
CA THR A 13 -65.54 -90.20 -17.21
C THR A 13 -65.99 -90.63 -18.61
N GLY A 14 -65.53 -89.95 -19.66
CA GLY A 14 -65.71 -90.40 -21.06
C GLY A 14 -67.15 -90.44 -21.59
N SER A 15 -68.13 -89.87 -20.87
CA SER A 15 -69.55 -89.92 -21.25
C SER A 15 -70.32 -88.67 -20.82
N ASP A 16 -71.26 -88.20 -21.65
CA ASP A 16 -72.08 -87.03 -21.35
C ASP A 16 -73.24 -87.36 -20.40
N ILE A 17 -73.27 -86.65 -19.27
CA ILE A 17 -74.29 -86.74 -18.20
C ILE A 17 -75.73 -86.44 -18.71
N SER A 18 -75.88 -85.90 -19.92
CA SER A 18 -77.18 -85.61 -20.55
C SER A 18 -77.84 -86.79 -21.30
N LYS A 19 -77.40 -88.04 -21.11
CA LYS A 19 -77.97 -89.24 -21.77
C LYS A 19 -78.51 -90.31 -20.81
N LEU A 20 -78.79 -89.98 -19.55
CA LEU A 20 -79.20 -90.92 -18.50
C LEU A 20 -80.67 -90.79 -18.02
N THR A 21 -81.60 -90.42 -18.91
CA THR A 21 -83.05 -90.30 -18.55
C THR A 21 -84.01 -90.76 -19.66
N ALA A 22 -83.54 -91.59 -20.60
CA ALA A 22 -84.37 -92.29 -21.57
C ALA A 22 -83.78 -93.66 -21.89
N LYS A 23 -84.63 -94.69 -21.94
CA LYS A 23 -84.30 -96.14 -22.01
C LYS A 23 -83.59 -96.69 -20.75
N ILE A 24 -84.39 -97.21 -19.80
CA ILE A 24 -84.53 -98.67 -19.57
C ILE A 24 -86.01 -98.89 -19.20
N THR A 25 -86.83 -99.01 -20.24
CA THR A 25 -88.21 -99.51 -20.20
C THR A 25 -88.47 -100.18 -21.55
N SER A 26 -89.25 -101.27 -21.55
CA SER A 26 -89.43 -102.21 -22.68
C SER A 26 -88.22 -103.11 -23.00
N SER A 27 -88.53 -104.32 -23.50
CA SER A 27 -87.66 -105.50 -23.70
C SER A 27 -86.85 -105.94 -22.45
N THR A 28 -87.02 -107.16 -21.90
CA THR A 28 -87.56 -108.39 -22.48
C THR A 28 -88.63 -109.01 -21.57
N ALA A 29 -89.90 -108.93 -22.00
CA ALA A 29 -91.03 -109.57 -21.31
C ALA A 29 -92.14 -109.97 -22.30
N GLN A 30 -91.87 -110.96 -23.14
CA GLN A 30 -92.86 -111.78 -23.86
C GLN A 30 -92.18 -113.14 -24.13
N ARG A 31 -92.66 -114.25 -23.54
CA ARG A 31 -93.91 -114.98 -23.81
C ARG A 31 -93.71 -116.06 -24.88
N ILE A 32 -93.28 -117.24 -24.43
CA ILE A 32 -93.89 -118.48 -24.90
C ILE A 32 -94.75 -119.00 -23.75
N GLU A 33 -95.97 -119.40 -24.06
CA GLU A 33 -97.03 -119.79 -23.14
C GLU A 33 -97.70 -121.04 -23.71
N SER A 34 -98.32 -121.87 -22.86
CA SER A 34 -98.63 -123.29 -23.09
C SER A 34 -97.40 -124.20 -22.86
N LEU A 35 -97.54 -125.40 -22.29
CA LEU A 35 -98.74 -126.24 -22.17
C LEU A 35 -99.33 -126.36 -20.75
N ARG A 36 -100.64 -126.60 -20.71
CA ARG A 36 -101.45 -126.88 -19.50
C ARG A 36 -102.01 -128.30 -19.57
N GLY A 37 -101.80 -129.08 -18.51
CA GLY A 37 -102.48 -130.36 -18.26
C GLY A 37 -101.91 -130.95 -16.96
N ARG A 38 -102.65 -131.24 -15.88
CA ARG A 38 -104.10 -131.37 -15.61
C ARG A 38 -104.80 -132.62 -16.18
N SER A 39 -104.45 -133.78 -15.62
CA SER A 39 -105.45 -134.74 -15.11
C SER A 39 -105.02 -135.13 -13.68
N GLN A 40 -105.84 -135.12 -12.62
CA GLN A 40 -107.12 -135.81 -12.37
C GLN A 40 -106.98 -137.33 -12.44
N GLN A 41 -106.88 -137.96 -11.26
CA GLN A 41 -107.73 -139.11 -10.88
C GLN A 41 -107.71 -139.33 -9.37
N GLY A 42 -108.86 -139.65 -8.80
CA GLY A 42 -109.04 -140.06 -7.41
C GLY A 42 -110.45 -140.62 -7.19
N SER A 43 -110.59 -141.61 -6.29
CA SER A 43 -111.83 -142.30 -5.90
C SER A 43 -112.47 -143.23 -6.97
N THR A 44 -113.19 -144.31 -6.64
CA THR A 44 -113.55 -144.90 -5.31
C THR A 44 -112.53 -146.01 -4.89
N SER A 45 -112.77 -147.27 -4.45
CA SER A 45 -113.93 -148.18 -4.19
C SER A 45 -113.58 -149.11 -2.98
N SER A 46 -114.42 -149.91 -2.29
CA SER A 46 -115.79 -150.46 -2.48
C SER A 46 -115.88 -151.74 -3.35
N ILE A 47 -116.58 -152.83 -2.99
CA ILE A 47 -117.25 -153.24 -1.71
C ILE A 47 -117.48 -154.79 -1.68
N ASN A 48 -117.63 -155.41 -0.49
CA ASN A 48 -118.20 -156.77 -0.22
C ASN A 48 -117.44 -158.04 -0.70
N SER A 49 -117.65 -159.27 -0.16
CA SER A 49 -118.40 -159.78 1.03
C SER A 49 -118.12 -161.29 1.33
N LEU A 50 -118.64 -161.79 2.47
CA LEU A 50 -118.78 -163.19 2.92
C LEU A 50 -117.48 -163.87 3.42
N VAL A 51 -117.38 -164.53 4.60
CA VAL A 51 -118.30 -165.05 5.65
C VAL A 51 -118.96 -166.42 5.38
N SER A 52 -118.56 -167.40 6.21
CA SER A 52 -119.17 -168.69 6.57
C SER A 52 -119.31 -169.82 5.54
N SER A 53 -118.80 -170.99 5.93
CA SER A 53 -119.67 -172.16 6.18
C SER A 53 -119.01 -173.17 7.13
N GLU A 54 -119.68 -173.50 8.23
CA GLU A 54 -119.56 -174.80 8.90
C GLU A 54 -120.69 -175.72 8.36
N GLY A 55 -120.65 -177.03 8.63
CA GLY A 55 -121.88 -177.85 8.63
C GLY A 55 -122.02 -179.05 7.69
N ASN A 56 -121.29 -180.14 8.00
CA ASN A 56 -121.82 -181.51 8.23
C ASN A 56 -122.50 -182.38 7.12
N ARG A 57 -122.28 -183.72 7.27
CA ARG A 57 -122.99 -184.89 6.68
C ARG A 57 -122.76 -185.22 5.19
N ASP A 58 -122.78 -186.49 4.75
CA ASP A 58 -122.64 -187.81 5.42
C ASP A 58 -122.23 -188.89 4.36
N GLU A 59 -122.15 -190.16 4.75
CA GLU A 59 -121.95 -191.39 3.92
C GLU A 59 -120.53 -191.72 3.37
N ASN A 60 -119.74 -192.38 4.24
CA ASN A 60 -119.37 -193.80 4.07
C ASN A 60 -118.62 -194.26 2.78
N VAL A 61 -117.29 -194.49 2.90
CA VAL A 61 -116.62 -195.82 2.71
C VAL A 61 -115.09 -195.70 2.94
N ASP A 62 -114.58 -196.54 3.86
CA ASP A 62 -113.22 -197.11 4.08
C ASP A 62 -111.89 -196.39 3.66
N SER A 63 -110.85 -196.71 4.45
CA SER A 63 -109.41 -196.78 4.12
C SER A 63 -108.54 -195.51 4.27
N SER A 64 -107.95 -195.41 5.46
CA SER A 64 -107.07 -194.34 5.92
C SER A 64 -105.63 -194.41 5.36
N LYS A 65 -105.27 -193.45 4.49
CA LYS A 65 -103.84 -193.16 4.17
C LYS A 65 -103.49 -191.79 3.56
N ILE A 66 -104.46 -190.90 3.33
CA ILE A 66 -104.28 -189.70 2.48
C ILE A 66 -104.03 -188.40 3.28
N ASP A 67 -104.42 -188.34 4.56
CA ASP A 67 -104.50 -187.08 5.34
C ASP A 67 -103.14 -186.44 5.68
N GLU A 68 -102.09 -187.23 5.98
CA GLU A 68 -100.78 -186.68 6.38
C GLU A 68 -100.17 -185.75 5.33
N ASP A 69 -100.34 -186.08 4.04
CA ASP A 69 -99.57 -185.47 2.96
C ASP A 69 -100.03 -184.02 2.67
N TYR A 70 -101.32 -183.73 2.85
CA TYR A 70 -101.86 -182.37 2.76
C TYR A 70 -101.38 -181.49 3.91
N LYS A 71 -101.36 -182.01 5.14
CA LYS A 71 -100.85 -181.30 6.32
C LYS A 71 -99.35 -181.00 6.19
N ARG A 72 -98.60 -181.97 5.65
CA ARG A 72 -97.17 -181.85 5.32
C ARG A 72 -96.89 -180.81 4.21
N ARG A 73 -97.83 -180.59 3.28
CA ARG A 73 -97.77 -179.51 2.28
C ARG A 73 -98.15 -178.14 2.85
N PHE A 74 -99.18 -178.06 3.68
CA PHE A 74 -99.59 -176.79 4.30
C PHE A 74 -98.48 -176.21 5.18
N ASN A 75 -97.91 -177.02 6.09
CA ASN A 75 -96.82 -176.57 6.96
C ASN A 75 -95.55 -176.16 6.17
N LYS A 76 -95.31 -176.76 5.00
CA LYS A 76 -94.26 -176.31 4.06
C LYS A 76 -94.56 -174.95 3.46
N LEU A 77 -95.80 -174.72 3.00
CA LEU A 77 -96.19 -173.43 2.43
C LEU A 77 -96.18 -172.32 3.49
N GLU A 78 -96.60 -172.62 4.71
CA GLU A 78 -96.54 -171.72 5.87
C GLU A 78 -95.10 -171.37 6.25
N THR A 79 -94.20 -172.37 6.33
CA THR A 79 -92.76 -172.10 6.56
C THR A 79 -92.11 -171.36 5.39
N GLU A 80 -92.49 -171.62 4.14
CA GLU A 80 -92.05 -170.83 2.99
C GLU A 80 -92.52 -169.37 3.05
N PHE A 81 -93.77 -169.11 3.46
CA PHE A 81 -94.27 -167.74 3.65
C PHE A 81 -93.59 -167.05 4.83
N SER A 82 -93.38 -167.74 5.94
CA SER A 82 -92.66 -167.22 7.10
C SER A 82 -91.21 -166.88 6.75
N ASN A 83 -90.51 -167.79 6.05
CA ASN A 83 -89.16 -167.55 5.53
C ASN A 83 -89.09 -166.36 4.58
N LYS A 84 -90.06 -166.22 3.65
CA LYS A 84 -90.15 -165.05 2.74
C LYS A 84 -90.43 -163.74 3.49
N LEU A 85 -91.22 -163.78 4.57
CA LEU A 85 -91.51 -162.62 5.42
C LEU A 85 -90.28 -162.22 6.24
N GLU A 86 -89.53 -163.19 6.76
CA GLU A 86 -88.27 -162.99 7.49
C GLU A 86 -87.16 -162.49 6.55
N GLU A 87 -87.04 -163.05 5.34
CA GLU A 87 -86.14 -162.61 4.28
C GLU A 87 -86.43 -161.16 3.88
N LYS A 88 -87.71 -160.82 3.64
CA LYS A 88 -88.12 -159.43 3.38
C LYS A 88 -87.86 -158.52 4.56
N THR A 89 -88.04 -158.99 5.80
CA THR A 89 -87.70 -158.21 7.00
C THR A 89 -86.19 -157.95 7.09
N LYS A 90 -85.34 -158.92 6.75
CA LYS A 90 -83.88 -158.75 6.66
C LYS A 90 -83.48 -157.81 5.53
N GLU A 91 -84.12 -157.88 4.36
CA GLU A 91 -83.94 -156.91 3.27
C GLU A 91 -84.27 -155.49 3.74
N TRP A 92 -85.46 -155.27 4.32
CA TRP A 92 -85.86 -153.96 4.83
C TRP A 92 -84.94 -153.45 5.94
N GLN A 93 -84.49 -154.32 6.86
CA GLN A 93 -83.50 -153.97 7.88
C GLN A 93 -82.14 -153.58 7.28
N SER A 94 -81.66 -154.29 6.26
CA SER A 94 -80.42 -153.96 5.56
C SER A 94 -80.54 -152.64 4.79
N ILE A 95 -81.67 -152.42 4.12
CA ILE A 95 -81.96 -151.16 3.42
C ILE A 95 -82.03 -149.99 4.42
N LEU A 96 -82.71 -150.15 5.55
CA LEU A 96 -82.76 -149.12 6.60
C LEU A 96 -81.35 -148.82 7.15
N TYR A 97 -80.57 -149.85 7.49
CA TYR A 97 -79.18 -149.69 7.94
C TYR A 97 -78.29 -148.97 6.91
N GLU A 98 -78.44 -149.26 5.62
CA GLU A 98 -77.74 -148.52 4.55
C GLU A 98 -78.21 -147.08 4.42
N LYS A 99 -79.52 -146.81 4.58
CA LYS A 99 -80.08 -145.45 4.54
C LYS A 99 -79.61 -144.63 5.74
N ASP A 100 -79.64 -145.18 6.95
CA ASP A 100 -79.18 -144.51 8.17
C ASP A 100 -77.68 -144.23 8.11
N LYS A 101 -76.88 -145.20 7.65
CA LYS A 101 -75.44 -145.02 7.40
C LYS A 101 -75.15 -143.96 6.32
N LYS A 102 -76.03 -143.82 5.32
CA LYS A 102 -75.94 -142.76 4.30
C LYS A 102 -76.39 -141.40 4.84
N ILE A 103 -77.39 -141.34 5.71
CA ILE A 103 -77.84 -140.13 6.41
C ILE A 103 -76.73 -139.64 7.34
N GLN A 104 -76.20 -140.48 8.22
CA GLN A 104 -75.09 -140.15 9.12
C GLN A 104 -73.86 -139.62 8.37
N LYS A 105 -73.55 -140.19 7.18
CA LYS A 105 -72.50 -139.63 6.33
C LYS A 105 -72.86 -138.24 5.80
N LEU A 106 -74.07 -138.03 5.30
CA LEU A 106 -74.51 -136.72 4.80
C LEU A 106 -74.57 -135.66 5.91
N GLU A 107 -74.96 -136.02 7.13
CA GLU A 107 -74.94 -135.15 8.31
C GLU A 107 -73.51 -134.73 8.66
N LYS A 108 -72.56 -135.68 8.65
CA LYS A 108 -71.15 -135.36 8.84
C LYS A 108 -70.59 -134.49 7.71
N ASP A 109 -70.85 -134.85 6.46
CA ASP A 109 -70.40 -134.10 5.28
C ASP A 109 -70.98 -132.65 5.32
N HIS A 110 -72.21 -132.46 5.81
CA HIS A 110 -72.84 -131.15 6.04
C HIS A 110 -72.21 -130.37 7.19
N GLU A 111 -71.99 -131.00 8.34
CA GLU A 111 -71.37 -130.40 9.53
C GLU A 111 -69.92 -129.96 9.26
N ASP A 112 -69.14 -130.77 8.54
CA ASP A 112 -67.78 -130.41 8.13
C ASP A 112 -67.77 -129.31 7.04
N ALA A 113 -68.79 -129.24 6.18
CA ALA A 113 -69.00 -128.10 5.27
C ALA A 113 -69.43 -126.82 6.01
N PHE A 114 -70.26 -126.91 7.05
CA PHE A 114 -70.68 -125.78 7.87
C PHE A 114 -69.50 -125.16 8.62
N LYS A 115 -68.60 -125.99 9.18
CA LYS A 115 -67.32 -125.55 9.76
C LYS A 115 -66.45 -124.81 8.75
N GLN A 116 -66.32 -125.33 7.52
CA GLN A 116 -65.56 -124.67 6.45
C GLN A 116 -66.17 -123.31 6.09
N ILE A 117 -67.49 -123.21 5.94
CA ILE A 117 -68.19 -121.94 5.67
C ILE A 117 -67.99 -120.95 6.83
N SER A 118 -68.02 -121.41 8.08
CA SER A 118 -67.78 -120.57 9.26
C SER A 118 -66.34 -120.04 9.29
N ALA A 119 -65.35 -120.91 9.04
CA ALA A 119 -63.94 -120.53 8.95
C ALA A 119 -63.69 -119.52 7.81
N LEU A 120 -64.22 -119.77 6.62
CA LEU A 120 -64.10 -118.87 5.46
C LEU A 120 -64.75 -117.50 5.72
N LYS A 121 -65.90 -117.45 6.41
CA LYS A 121 -66.52 -116.17 6.84
C LYS A 121 -65.64 -115.40 7.83
N SER A 122 -64.99 -116.09 8.76
CA SER A 122 -64.05 -115.47 9.71
C SER A 122 -62.81 -114.90 9.00
N VAL A 123 -62.25 -115.65 8.05
CA VAL A 123 -61.11 -115.20 7.23
C VAL A 123 -61.50 -114.02 6.34
N LEU A 124 -62.67 -114.07 5.68
CA LEU A 124 -63.18 -112.97 4.85
C LEU A 124 -63.32 -111.69 5.67
N LYS A 125 -63.98 -111.74 6.83
CA LYS A 125 -64.14 -110.57 7.72
C LYS A 125 -62.79 -110.00 8.19
N SER A 126 -61.83 -110.86 8.51
CA SER A 126 -60.46 -110.43 8.85
C SER A 126 -59.75 -109.75 7.67
N SER A 127 -59.96 -110.25 6.45
CA SER A 127 -59.44 -109.66 5.22
C SER A 127 -60.09 -108.31 4.90
N GLU A 128 -61.40 -108.17 5.12
CA GLU A 128 -62.15 -106.90 4.97
C GLU A 128 -61.67 -105.85 5.98
N GLU A 129 -61.47 -106.25 7.25
CA GLU A 129 -60.91 -105.38 8.29
C GLU A 129 -59.46 -104.96 7.99
N MET A 130 -58.63 -105.87 7.45
CA MET A 130 -57.27 -105.54 7.01
C MET A 130 -57.29 -104.59 5.81
N GLN A 131 -58.15 -104.83 4.82
CA GLN A 131 -58.28 -103.96 3.65
C GLN A 131 -58.76 -102.56 4.04
N LYS A 132 -59.67 -102.42 5.01
CA LYS A 132 -60.08 -101.12 5.55
C LYS A 132 -58.90 -100.36 6.17
N ARG A 133 -58.09 -101.01 7.02
CA ARG A 133 -56.88 -100.40 7.60
C ARG A 133 -55.84 -100.00 6.55
N LEU A 134 -55.72 -100.75 5.45
CA LEU A 134 -54.83 -100.41 4.34
C LEU A 134 -55.32 -99.18 3.54
N VAL A 135 -56.63 -98.95 3.46
CA VAL A 135 -57.21 -97.72 2.89
C VAL A 135 -56.97 -96.54 3.84
N GLU A 136 -57.27 -96.70 5.13
CA GLU A 136 -57.04 -95.67 6.16
C GLU A 136 -55.56 -95.23 6.18
N HIS A 137 -54.62 -96.17 6.24
CA HIS A 137 -53.18 -95.86 6.17
C HIS A 137 -52.73 -95.22 4.86
N ARG A 138 -53.44 -95.45 3.74
CA ARG A 138 -53.17 -94.78 2.47
C ARG A 138 -53.66 -93.33 2.49
N GLU A 139 -54.85 -93.08 3.03
CA GLU A 139 -55.43 -91.75 3.19
C GLU A 139 -54.62 -90.90 4.18
N ASP A 140 -54.18 -91.48 5.30
CA ASP A 140 -53.24 -90.85 6.25
C ASP A 140 -51.92 -90.46 5.57
N LYS A 141 -51.33 -91.40 4.79
CA LYS A 141 -50.09 -91.14 4.05
C LYS A 141 -50.24 -90.02 3.04
N GLU A 142 -51.33 -90.01 2.28
CA GLU A 142 -51.59 -88.97 1.28
C GLU A 142 -51.82 -87.60 1.93
N GLN A 143 -52.48 -87.53 3.10
CA GLN A 143 -52.57 -86.29 3.88
C GLN A 143 -51.19 -85.80 4.33
N ILE A 144 -50.35 -86.68 4.87
CA ILE A 144 -48.98 -86.34 5.31
C ILE A 144 -48.12 -85.85 4.13
N GLU A 145 -48.16 -86.52 2.97
CA GLU A 145 -47.41 -86.12 1.78
C GLU A 145 -47.90 -84.75 1.22
N ASN A 146 -49.20 -84.47 1.30
CA ASN A 146 -49.77 -83.16 0.95
C ASN A 146 -49.30 -82.06 1.91
N PHE A 147 -49.34 -82.27 3.24
CA PHE A 147 -48.82 -81.31 4.21
C PHE A 147 -47.31 -81.08 4.04
N GLN A 148 -46.53 -82.13 3.84
CA GLN A 148 -45.08 -82.02 3.57
C GLN A 148 -44.81 -81.21 2.30
N THR A 149 -45.58 -81.44 1.23
CA THR A 149 -45.47 -80.68 -0.03
C THR A 149 -45.82 -79.20 0.17
N GLN A 150 -46.83 -78.89 0.99
CA GLN A 150 -47.21 -77.52 1.33
C GLN A 150 -46.13 -76.80 2.15
N GLU A 151 -45.60 -77.43 3.20
CA GLU A 151 -44.54 -76.83 4.02
C GLU A 151 -43.21 -76.70 3.25
N LEU A 152 -42.83 -77.70 2.44
CA LEU A 152 -41.67 -77.61 1.56
C LEU A 152 -41.79 -76.44 0.57
N SER A 153 -43.01 -76.18 0.06
CA SER A 153 -43.28 -75.04 -0.82
C SER A 153 -43.15 -73.70 -0.09
N LYS A 154 -43.64 -73.59 1.15
CA LYS A 154 -43.46 -72.41 2.01
C LYS A 154 -41.98 -72.16 2.32
N ILE A 155 -41.25 -73.20 2.72
CA ILE A 155 -39.80 -73.13 3.01
C ILE A 155 -39.04 -72.69 1.76
N LYS A 156 -39.33 -73.28 0.59
CA LYS A 156 -38.69 -72.91 -0.68
C LYS A 156 -38.93 -71.44 -1.04
N HIS A 157 -40.14 -70.91 -0.80
CA HIS A 157 -40.43 -69.49 -1.03
C HIS A 157 -39.67 -68.57 -0.05
N LEU A 158 -39.61 -68.93 1.24
CA LEU A 158 -38.85 -68.19 2.25
C LEU A 158 -37.34 -68.19 1.98
N VAL A 159 -36.78 -69.32 1.52
CA VAL A 159 -35.38 -69.41 1.10
C VAL A 159 -35.11 -68.49 -0.09
N LEU A 160 -35.94 -68.55 -1.14
CA LEU A 160 -35.78 -67.69 -2.32
C LEU A 160 -35.84 -66.19 -1.99
N LEU A 161 -36.77 -65.78 -1.11
CA LEU A 161 -36.83 -64.40 -0.62
C LEU A 161 -35.56 -64.00 0.14
N ARG A 162 -34.96 -64.91 0.92
CA ARG A 162 -33.73 -64.64 1.67
C ARG A 162 -32.48 -64.66 0.79
N GLU A 163 -32.46 -65.46 -0.26
CA GLU A 163 -31.43 -65.40 -1.32
C GLU A 163 -31.49 -64.07 -2.06
N GLN A 164 -32.69 -63.57 -2.40
CA GLN A 164 -32.88 -62.24 -2.99
C GLN A 164 -32.44 -61.13 -2.03
N GLU A 165 -32.91 -61.12 -0.78
CA GLU A 165 -32.48 -60.15 0.25
C GLU A 165 -30.95 -60.12 0.41
N LEU A 166 -30.29 -61.29 0.36
CA LEU A 166 -28.84 -61.40 0.50
C LEU A 166 -28.12 -60.88 -0.75
N ALA A 167 -28.62 -61.16 -1.94
CA ALA A 167 -28.08 -60.62 -3.20
C ALA A 167 -28.18 -59.07 -3.25
N GLU A 168 -29.33 -58.51 -2.86
CA GLU A 168 -29.55 -57.06 -2.78
C GLU A 168 -28.62 -56.40 -1.75
N LYS A 169 -28.49 -56.98 -0.55
CA LYS A 169 -27.56 -56.50 0.48
C LYS A 169 -26.10 -56.63 0.05
N SER A 170 -25.74 -57.69 -0.68
CA SER A 170 -24.39 -57.89 -1.24
C SER A 170 -24.06 -56.85 -2.31
N ALA A 171 -25.01 -56.53 -3.19
CA ALA A 171 -24.86 -55.47 -4.19
C ALA A 171 -24.67 -54.09 -3.53
N LEU A 172 -25.51 -53.74 -2.54
CA LEU A 172 -25.39 -52.49 -1.80
C LEU A 172 -24.07 -52.40 -1.01
N LEU A 173 -23.62 -53.49 -0.40
CA LEU A 173 -22.33 -53.56 0.30
C LEU A 173 -21.16 -53.36 -0.66
N LYS A 174 -21.23 -53.93 -1.88
CA LYS A 174 -20.22 -53.73 -2.92
C LYS A 174 -20.17 -52.27 -3.39
N ASP A 175 -21.32 -51.65 -3.64
CA ASP A 175 -21.38 -50.27 -4.13
C ASP A 175 -20.91 -49.27 -3.07
N THR A 176 -21.36 -49.41 -1.81
CA THR A 176 -20.88 -48.61 -0.68
C THR A 176 -19.38 -48.80 -0.41
N THR A 177 -18.85 -50.02 -0.56
CA THR A 177 -17.40 -50.27 -0.49
C THR A 177 -16.65 -49.54 -1.61
N GLN A 178 -17.18 -49.53 -2.85
CA GLN A 178 -16.58 -48.78 -3.95
C GLN A 178 -16.64 -47.25 -3.73
N GLN A 179 -17.72 -46.75 -3.12
CA GLN A 179 -17.81 -45.33 -2.73
C GLN A 179 -16.80 -44.97 -1.63
N LEU A 180 -16.63 -45.82 -0.61
CA LEU A 180 -15.60 -45.64 0.42
C LEU A 180 -14.18 -45.62 -0.18
N GLU A 181 -13.88 -46.46 -1.17
CA GLU A 181 -12.55 -46.48 -1.80
C GLU A 181 -12.30 -45.26 -2.71
N LYS A 182 -13.33 -44.73 -3.37
CA LYS A 182 -13.28 -43.41 -4.04
C LYS A 182 -12.98 -42.29 -3.04
N MET A 183 -13.65 -42.28 -1.88
CA MET A 183 -13.40 -41.28 -0.84
C MET A 183 -12.00 -41.43 -0.21
N ARG A 184 -11.50 -42.64 0.00
CA ARG A 184 -10.13 -42.91 0.48
C ARG A 184 -9.06 -42.42 -0.49
N THR A 185 -9.22 -42.72 -1.77
CA THR A 185 -8.28 -42.28 -2.81
C THR A 185 -8.30 -40.75 -2.98
N GLU A 186 -9.45 -40.11 -2.85
CA GLU A 186 -9.56 -38.64 -2.83
C GLU A 186 -8.94 -38.01 -1.58
N ILE A 187 -9.15 -38.58 -0.38
CA ILE A 187 -8.47 -38.13 0.86
C ILE A 187 -6.95 -38.27 0.72
N ALA A 188 -6.45 -39.36 0.13
CA ALA A 188 -5.03 -39.54 -0.13
C ALA A 188 -4.49 -38.56 -1.18
N ARG A 189 -5.31 -38.16 -2.17
CA ARG A 189 -4.97 -37.13 -3.16
C ARG A 189 -4.88 -35.75 -2.50
N LEU A 190 -5.84 -35.41 -1.62
CA LEU A 190 -5.89 -34.14 -0.90
C LEU A 190 -4.72 -33.98 0.08
N ARG A 191 -4.36 -35.03 0.84
CA ARG A 191 -3.19 -35.00 1.74
C ARG A 191 -1.88 -34.69 1.02
N ARG A 192 -1.67 -35.25 -0.17
CA ARG A 192 -0.49 -34.93 -1.00
C ARG A 192 -0.48 -33.47 -1.49
N GLN A 193 -1.65 -32.85 -1.64
CA GLN A 193 -1.73 -31.42 -1.93
C GLN A 193 -1.47 -30.57 -0.68
N GLU A 194 -1.93 -31.00 0.49
CA GLU A 194 -1.65 -30.37 1.79
C GLU A 194 -0.14 -30.42 2.12
N GLU A 195 0.51 -31.57 1.92
CA GLU A 195 1.96 -31.76 2.00
C GLU A 195 2.69 -30.78 1.06
N CYS A 196 2.38 -30.80 -0.24
CA CYS A 196 3.01 -29.90 -1.23
C CYS A 196 2.76 -28.40 -0.96
N LEU A 197 1.57 -28.03 -0.46
CA LEU A 197 1.29 -26.64 -0.03
C LEU A 197 2.10 -26.26 1.22
N THR A 198 2.37 -27.20 2.11
CA THR A 198 3.21 -26.99 3.30
C THR A 198 4.67 -26.76 2.89
N ASP A 199 5.19 -27.54 1.95
CA ASP A 199 6.53 -27.33 1.39
C ASP A 199 6.66 -25.94 0.74
N ILE A 200 5.69 -25.55 -0.11
CA ILE A 200 5.65 -24.22 -0.75
C ILE A 200 5.55 -23.08 0.28
N GLN A 201 4.78 -23.27 1.37
CA GLN A 201 4.73 -22.30 2.48
C GLN A 201 6.05 -22.21 3.24
N GLN A 202 6.76 -23.33 3.41
CA GLN A 202 8.09 -23.33 4.03
C GLN A 202 9.10 -22.58 3.15
N ASP A 203 9.16 -22.90 1.85
CA ASP A 203 10.09 -22.29 0.90
C ASP A 203 9.86 -20.77 0.80
N ALA A 204 8.62 -20.34 0.55
CA ALA A 204 8.25 -18.92 0.56
C ALA A 204 8.54 -18.27 1.93
N GLY A 205 8.38 -19.00 3.03
CA GLY A 205 8.76 -18.59 4.37
C GLY A 205 10.27 -18.40 4.58
N THR A 206 11.12 -19.13 3.85
CA THR A 206 12.58 -18.91 3.83
C THR A 206 12.96 -17.74 2.93
N GLU A 207 12.34 -17.61 1.75
CA GLU A 207 12.59 -16.49 0.83
C GLU A 207 12.21 -15.16 1.48
N ILE A 208 11.04 -15.08 2.12
CA ILE A 208 10.60 -13.89 2.88
C ILE A 208 11.60 -13.54 4.00
N LYS A 209 12.22 -14.52 4.67
CA LYS A 209 13.27 -14.27 5.69
C LYS A 209 14.55 -13.73 5.05
N ALA A 210 14.96 -14.28 3.91
CA ALA A 210 16.13 -13.80 3.16
C ALA A 210 15.93 -12.37 2.65
N VAL A 211 14.76 -12.07 2.05
CA VAL A 211 14.39 -10.73 1.58
C VAL A 211 14.35 -9.72 2.74
N ARG A 212 13.75 -10.06 3.89
CA ARG A 212 13.76 -9.19 5.08
C ARG A 212 15.17 -8.88 5.57
N LYS A 213 16.05 -9.89 5.67
CA LYS A 213 17.45 -9.69 6.08
C LYS A 213 18.24 -8.85 5.08
N ASN A 214 17.96 -9.00 3.78
CA ASN A 214 18.58 -8.18 2.74
C ASN A 214 18.08 -6.73 2.80
N LEU A 215 16.79 -6.50 3.07
CA LEU A 215 16.22 -5.17 3.28
C LEU A 215 16.88 -4.48 4.49
N GLU A 216 16.91 -5.15 5.65
CA GLU A 216 17.55 -4.69 6.89
C GLU A 216 19.04 -4.34 6.66
N ASN A 217 19.77 -5.17 5.90
CA ASN A 217 21.15 -4.88 5.50
C ASN A 217 21.25 -3.62 4.61
N THR A 218 20.32 -3.40 3.67
CA THR A 218 20.31 -2.20 2.82
C THR A 218 19.87 -0.94 3.56
N GLU A 219 18.93 -1.04 4.49
CA GLU A 219 18.51 0.07 5.37
C GLU A 219 19.68 0.51 6.25
N CYS A 220 20.41 -0.44 6.84
CA CYS A 220 21.61 -0.16 7.64
C CYS A 220 22.82 0.31 6.80
N GLN A 221 22.82 0.14 5.47
CA GLN A 221 23.80 0.77 4.57
C GLN A 221 23.36 2.19 4.17
N LEU A 222 22.07 2.39 3.92
CA LEU A 222 21.48 3.69 3.63
C LEU A 222 21.71 4.65 4.81
N GLU A 223 21.36 4.24 6.03
CA GLU A 223 21.58 4.99 7.27
C GLU A 223 23.04 5.49 7.39
N LYS A 224 24.03 4.60 7.18
CA LYS A 224 25.45 4.98 7.19
C LYS A 224 25.79 6.01 6.11
N SER A 225 25.24 5.88 4.91
CA SER A 225 25.46 6.83 3.81
C SER A 225 24.79 8.18 4.04
N GLU A 226 23.63 8.21 4.71
CA GLU A 226 22.96 9.45 5.14
C GLU A 226 23.76 10.14 6.26
N ASP A 227 24.32 9.35 7.18
CA ASP A 227 25.17 9.82 8.28
C ASP A 227 26.53 10.37 7.76
N GLU A 228 27.10 9.77 6.72
CA GLU A 228 28.22 10.33 5.96
C GLU A 228 27.85 11.61 5.20
N CYS A 229 26.72 11.63 4.48
CA CYS A 229 26.21 12.84 3.83
C CYS A 229 25.87 13.97 4.83
N SER A 230 25.51 13.64 6.06
CA SER A 230 25.33 14.60 7.16
C SER A 230 26.67 15.22 7.57
N LYS A 231 27.71 14.39 7.77
CA LYS A 231 29.08 14.84 8.10
C LYS A 231 29.68 15.71 7.00
N PHE A 232 29.55 15.32 5.73
CA PHE A 232 30.03 16.13 4.59
C PHE A 232 29.31 17.47 4.48
N ARG A 233 27.99 17.53 4.76
CA ARG A 233 27.21 18.77 4.76
C ARG A 233 27.70 19.75 5.83
N LEU A 234 27.86 19.27 7.08
CA LEU A 234 28.42 20.07 8.18
C LEU A 234 29.84 20.58 7.86
N ALA A 235 30.68 19.76 7.23
CA ALA A 235 32.00 20.17 6.78
C ALA A 235 31.92 21.30 5.72
N VAL A 236 31.07 21.13 4.68
CA VAL A 236 30.84 22.14 3.65
C VAL A 236 30.29 23.45 4.23
N ASP A 237 29.35 23.39 5.16
CA ASP A 237 28.79 24.58 5.82
C ASP A 237 29.87 25.33 6.63
N SER A 238 30.74 24.59 7.34
CA SER A 238 31.87 25.17 8.09
C SER A 238 32.92 25.81 7.18
N GLU A 239 33.25 25.17 6.06
CA GLU A 239 34.11 25.74 5.01
C GLU A 239 33.47 26.98 4.36
N HIS A 240 32.15 26.99 4.16
CA HIS A 240 31.45 28.15 3.63
C HIS A 240 31.49 29.34 4.62
N GLN A 241 31.36 29.07 5.92
CA GLN A 241 31.52 30.08 6.98
C GLN A 241 32.95 30.62 7.06
N ALA A 242 33.97 29.74 6.95
CA ALA A 242 35.37 30.13 6.87
C ALA A 242 35.66 31.00 5.63
N ASN A 243 35.21 30.56 4.45
CA ASN A 243 35.34 31.31 3.19
C ASN A 243 34.62 32.66 3.23
N SER A 244 33.44 32.75 3.85
CA SER A 244 32.74 34.02 4.08
C SER A 244 33.56 34.97 4.98
N SER A 245 34.14 34.44 6.05
CA SER A 245 35.00 35.19 6.99
C SER A 245 36.29 35.70 6.30
N LEU A 246 36.92 34.86 5.47
CA LEU A 246 38.09 35.24 4.66
C LEU A 246 37.74 36.31 3.62
N ARG A 247 36.59 36.21 2.94
CA ARG A 247 36.10 37.24 2.00
C ARG A 247 35.88 38.59 2.70
N GLN A 248 35.33 38.59 3.92
CA GLN A 248 35.20 39.81 4.73
C GLN A 248 36.55 40.40 5.13
N LEU A 249 37.55 39.57 5.43
CA LEU A 249 38.90 40.04 5.75
C LEU A 249 39.61 40.61 4.51
N ILE A 250 39.49 39.96 3.36
CA ILE A 250 40.01 40.46 2.07
C ILE A 250 39.41 41.83 1.77
N ALA A 251 38.08 41.99 1.86
CA ALA A 251 37.42 43.28 1.59
C ALA A 251 37.85 44.41 2.55
N LYS A 252 38.23 44.09 3.80
CA LYS A 252 38.84 45.06 4.73
C LYS A 252 40.25 45.44 4.31
N LEU A 253 41.10 44.46 4.00
CA LEU A 253 42.48 44.69 3.55
C LEU A 253 42.54 45.43 2.21
N GLU A 254 41.60 45.18 1.29
CA GLU A 254 41.45 45.92 0.04
C GLU A 254 41.06 47.39 0.28
N LYS A 255 40.15 47.64 1.23
CA LYS A 255 39.79 48.99 1.67
C LYS A 255 40.99 49.72 2.30
N GLU A 256 41.66 49.10 3.25
CA GLU A 256 42.83 49.66 3.95
C GLU A 256 43.99 49.94 2.96
N LEU A 257 44.26 49.02 2.04
CA LEU A 257 45.24 49.20 0.96
C LEU A 257 44.85 50.35 0.01
N ASN A 258 43.56 50.57 -0.24
CA ASN A 258 43.10 51.66 -1.09
C ASN A 258 43.16 53.02 -0.36
N GLU A 259 42.80 53.05 0.92
CA GLU A 259 42.98 54.23 1.78
C GLU A 259 44.45 54.61 1.87
N GLU A 260 45.35 53.64 2.08
CA GLU A 260 46.80 53.92 2.13
C GLU A 260 47.39 54.32 0.78
N LYS A 261 46.90 53.78 -0.35
CA LYS A 261 47.24 54.31 -1.69
C LYS A 261 46.83 55.78 -1.84
N THR A 262 45.68 56.20 -1.29
CA THR A 262 45.29 57.63 -1.32
C THR A 262 46.12 58.48 -0.37
N ASN A 263 46.49 57.98 0.81
CA ASN A 263 47.41 58.65 1.74
C ASN A 263 48.77 58.87 1.08
N SER A 264 49.37 57.80 0.54
CA SER A 264 50.65 57.81 -0.18
C SER A 264 50.62 58.80 -1.36
N LEU A 265 49.55 58.81 -2.16
CA LEU A 265 49.38 59.78 -3.24
C LEU A 265 49.27 61.24 -2.74
N ASN A 266 48.61 61.48 -1.60
CA ASN A 266 48.50 62.81 -1.00
C ASN A 266 49.83 63.27 -0.36
N VAL A 267 50.61 62.35 0.22
CA VAL A 267 51.99 62.59 0.65
C VAL A 267 52.87 62.91 -0.55
N GLN A 268 52.78 62.16 -1.65
CA GLN A 268 53.52 62.41 -2.90
C GLN A 268 53.20 63.78 -3.51
N LYS A 269 51.92 64.18 -3.53
CA LYS A 269 51.48 65.54 -3.94
C LYS A 269 52.02 66.63 -3.01
N THR A 270 52.04 66.38 -1.70
CA THR A 270 52.56 67.33 -0.71
C THR A 270 54.08 67.48 -0.80
N LEU A 271 54.80 66.37 -0.98
CA LEU A 271 56.24 66.33 -1.16
C LEU A 271 56.67 67.03 -2.47
N THR A 272 55.97 66.79 -3.57
CA THR A 272 56.23 67.48 -4.84
C THR A 272 55.93 68.98 -4.76
N ARG A 273 54.82 69.39 -4.11
CA ARG A 273 54.53 70.80 -3.80
C ARG A 273 55.67 71.44 -2.99
N VAL A 274 56.01 70.88 -1.83
CA VAL A 274 57.07 71.41 -0.95
C VAL A 274 58.44 71.42 -1.63
N THR A 275 58.71 70.45 -2.52
CA THR A 275 59.94 70.44 -3.34
C THR A 275 59.95 71.58 -4.36
N SER A 276 58.82 71.86 -5.01
CA SER A 276 58.68 73.01 -5.92
C SER A 276 58.77 74.37 -5.21
N GLU A 277 58.22 74.47 -3.99
CA GLU A 277 58.34 75.65 -3.13
C GLU A 277 59.80 75.84 -2.67
N LYS A 278 60.49 74.75 -2.32
CA LYS A 278 61.93 74.76 -1.99
C LYS A 278 62.80 75.18 -3.17
N THR A 279 62.55 74.68 -4.38
CA THR A 279 63.35 75.06 -5.56
C THR A 279 63.07 76.50 -5.98
N ALA A 280 61.82 76.97 -5.93
CA ALA A 280 61.49 78.39 -6.12
C ALA A 280 62.16 79.29 -5.07
N ALA A 281 62.17 78.88 -3.80
CA ALA A 281 62.86 79.61 -2.73
C ALA A 281 64.39 79.63 -2.92
N LEU A 282 64.99 78.53 -3.40
CA LEU A 282 66.43 78.47 -3.72
C LEU A 282 66.78 79.37 -4.91
N LEU A 283 65.97 79.36 -5.99
CA LEU A 283 66.15 80.26 -7.13
C LEU A 283 66.04 81.73 -6.69
N ARG A 284 65.01 82.08 -5.92
CA ARG A 284 64.85 83.44 -5.37
C ARG A 284 65.99 83.86 -4.44
N ASN A 285 66.57 82.93 -3.69
CA ASN A 285 67.74 83.20 -2.85
C ASN A 285 69.01 83.41 -3.68
N ALA A 286 69.15 82.68 -4.81
CA ALA A 286 70.22 82.92 -5.78
C ALA A 286 70.06 84.28 -6.49
N GLU A 287 68.84 84.64 -6.91
CA GLU A 287 68.51 85.97 -7.47
C GLU A 287 68.85 87.10 -6.49
N ILE A 288 68.44 86.97 -5.21
CA ILE A 288 68.75 87.94 -4.16
C ILE A 288 70.27 88.01 -3.93
N SER A 289 70.97 86.87 -3.91
CA SER A 289 72.44 86.83 -3.73
C SER A 289 73.17 87.50 -4.90
N GLN A 290 72.71 87.28 -6.14
CA GLN A 290 73.24 87.93 -7.33
C GLN A 290 72.99 89.44 -7.30
N GLN A 291 71.76 89.87 -7.01
CA GLN A 291 71.40 91.28 -6.87
C GLN A 291 72.20 91.96 -5.75
N MET A 292 72.48 91.25 -4.66
CA MET A 292 73.29 91.74 -3.54
C MET A 292 74.75 91.97 -3.95
N GLU A 293 75.40 91.04 -4.67
CA GLU A 293 76.78 91.24 -5.14
C GLU A 293 76.85 92.30 -6.25
N MET A 294 75.85 92.42 -7.14
CA MET A 294 75.78 93.55 -8.10
C MET A 294 75.70 94.90 -7.37
N THR A 295 74.76 95.04 -6.42
CA THR A 295 74.61 96.28 -5.61
C THR A 295 75.90 96.61 -4.84
N LYS A 296 76.63 95.59 -4.38
CA LYS A 296 77.91 95.71 -3.69
C LYS A 296 79.08 96.02 -4.65
N GLN A 297 79.01 95.64 -5.93
CA GLN A 297 79.94 96.11 -6.96
C GLN A 297 79.67 97.57 -7.33
N ASP A 298 78.41 97.99 -7.47
CA ASP A 298 78.06 99.41 -7.67
C ASP A 298 78.52 100.27 -6.49
N CYS A 299 78.30 99.82 -5.25
CA CYS A 299 78.78 100.51 -4.04
C CYS A 299 80.31 100.64 -4.03
N ARG A 300 81.05 99.56 -4.34
CA ARG A 300 82.52 99.62 -4.51
C ARG A 300 82.96 100.56 -5.64
N ARG A 301 82.19 100.67 -6.73
CA ARG A 301 82.49 101.61 -7.81
C ARG A 301 82.30 103.05 -7.34
N GLN A 302 81.23 103.32 -6.59
CA GLN A 302 80.99 104.61 -5.94
C GLN A 302 82.09 104.94 -4.91
N ASP A 303 82.59 103.97 -4.13
CA ASP A 303 83.75 104.19 -3.24
C ASP A 303 85.03 104.57 -4.00
N ILE A 304 85.25 104.01 -5.21
CA ILE A 304 86.37 104.37 -6.09
C ILE A 304 86.16 105.77 -6.68
N GLU A 305 84.99 106.06 -7.25
CA GLU A 305 84.62 107.38 -7.78
C GLU A 305 84.76 108.48 -6.69
N MET A 306 84.30 108.20 -5.47
CA MET A 306 84.49 109.03 -4.27
C MET A 306 85.96 109.24 -3.93
N THR A 307 86.77 108.17 -3.96
CA THR A 307 88.22 108.24 -3.67
C THR A 307 88.96 109.07 -4.73
N GLU A 308 88.62 108.93 -6.01
CA GLU A 308 89.18 109.74 -7.09
C GLU A 308 88.82 111.23 -6.94
N LEU A 309 87.58 111.54 -6.55
CA LEU A 309 87.16 112.92 -6.26
C LEU A 309 87.91 113.51 -5.05
N VAL A 310 88.10 112.75 -3.97
CA VAL A 310 88.89 113.16 -2.79
C VAL A 310 90.36 113.39 -3.14
N ASN A 311 90.96 112.52 -3.95
CA ASN A 311 92.32 112.71 -4.47
C ASN A 311 92.42 113.97 -5.36
N LYS A 312 91.40 114.25 -6.17
CA LYS A 312 91.35 115.44 -7.03
C LYS A 312 91.21 116.73 -6.23
N ILE A 313 90.45 116.72 -5.12
CA ILE A 313 90.37 117.84 -4.17
C ILE A 313 91.74 118.11 -3.53
N THR A 314 92.40 117.08 -3.00
CA THR A 314 93.71 117.24 -2.34
C THR A 314 94.83 117.71 -3.29
N VAL A 315 94.78 117.34 -4.59
CA VAL A 315 95.67 117.93 -5.60
C VAL A 315 95.42 119.43 -5.79
N LEU A 316 94.15 119.85 -5.93
CA LEU A 316 93.79 121.26 -6.09
C LEU A 316 94.12 122.11 -4.85
N GLU A 317 93.97 121.55 -3.64
CA GLU A 317 94.42 122.17 -2.39
C GLU A 317 95.96 122.36 -2.36
N GLY A 318 96.70 121.37 -2.86
CA GLY A 318 98.15 121.44 -3.02
C GLY A 318 98.59 122.54 -4.00
N GLU A 319 97.95 122.62 -5.18
CA GLU A 319 98.21 123.66 -6.19
C GLU A 319 97.89 125.07 -5.66
N MET A 320 96.75 125.25 -4.98
CA MET A 320 96.37 126.50 -4.31
C MET A 320 97.40 126.93 -3.25
N LYS A 321 97.98 125.98 -2.51
CA LYS A 321 99.04 126.27 -1.54
C LYS A 321 100.32 126.74 -2.22
N ILE A 322 100.75 126.07 -3.29
CA ILE A 322 101.95 126.44 -4.06
C ILE A 322 101.81 127.84 -4.70
N PHE A 323 100.59 128.20 -5.14
CA PHE A 323 100.31 129.53 -5.70
C PHE A 323 100.54 130.65 -4.66
N LYS A 324 99.93 130.52 -3.47
CA LYS A 324 100.10 131.48 -2.36
C LYS A 324 101.57 131.63 -1.93
N ASP A 325 102.30 130.51 -1.88
CA ASP A 325 103.70 130.48 -1.45
C ASP A 325 104.67 131.17 -2.43
N LYS A 326 104.27 131.36 -3.70
CA LYS A 326 105.00 132.16 -4.70
C LYS A 326 104.69 133.64 -4.58
N GLU A 327 103.40 133.99 -4.46
CA GLU A 327 102.93 135.37 -4.39
C GLU A 327 103.51 136.09 -3.16
N ALA A 328 103.46 135.46 -1.98
CA ALA A 328 104.00 136.00 -0.74
C ALA A 328 105.51 136.36 -0.84
N LYS A 329 106.31 135.51 -1.48
CA LYS A 329 107.77 135.72 -1.62
C LYS A 329 108.12 136.88 -2.56
N SER A 330 107.28 137.17 -3.56
CA SER A 330 107.47 138.34 -4.44
C SER A 330 107.29 139.65 -3.66
N VAL A 331 106.20 139.76 -2.90
CA VAL A 331 105.86 140.95 -2.10
C VAL A 331 106.91 141.23 -1.02
N GLU A 332 107.45 140.20 -0.39
CA GLU A 332 108.53 140.33 0.61
C GLU A 332 109.82 140.93 0.01
N GLN A 333 110.12 140.62 -1.26
CA GLN A 333 111.35 141.07 -1.92
C GLN A 333 111.26 142.51 -2.43
N ASP A 334 110.10 142.93 -2.96
CA ASP A 334 109.89 144.33 -3.36
C ASP A 334 109.95 145.29 -2.17
N LEU A 335 109.37 144.92 -1.01
CA LEU A 335 109.44 145.71 0.21
C LEU A 335 110.88 145.97 0.67
N LYS A 336 111.74 144.94 0.64
CA LYS A 336 113.17 145.07 0.98
C LYS A 336 113.90 146.06 0.07
N ASN A 337 113.63 145.99 -1.24
CA ASN A 337 114.21 146.91 -2.21
C ASN A 337 113.80 148.37 -1.96
N THR A 338 112.54 148.62 -1.56
CA THR A 338 112.11 149.99 -1.21
C THR A 338 112.76 150.57 0.04
N ILE A 339 113.07 149.74 1.05
CA ILE A 339 113.69 150.20 2.30
C ILE A 339 115.10 150.73 2.05
N ILE A 340 115.96 149.93 1.40
CA ILE A 340 117.37 150.29 1.12
C ILE A 340 117.46 151.65 0.40
N ARG A 341 116.64 151.85 -0.63
CA ARG A 341 116.60 153.09 -1.42
C ARG A 341 116.18 154.33 -0.60
N LEU A 342 115.37 154.14 0.45
CA LEU A 342 114.97 155.23 1.35
C LEU A 342 116.06 155.54 2.38
N GLU A 343 116.76 154.53 2.89
CA GLU A 343 117.90 154.71 3.80
C GLU A 343 119.03 155.49 3.10
N GLU A 344 119.37 155.15 1.86
CA GLU A 344 120.35 155.89 1.06
C GLU A 344 119.97 157.38 0.92
N GLN A 345 118.71 157.69 0.55
CA GLN A 345 118.25 159.10 0.47
C GLN A 345 118.36 159.85 1.80
N VAL A 346 118.13 159.18 2.93
CA VAL A 346 118.27 159.78 4.27
C VAL A 346 119.73 160.06 4.60
N THR A 347 120.66 159.14 4.26
CA THR A 347 122.10 159.39 4.50
C THR A 347 122.64 160.53 3.65
N GLU A 348 122.21 160.65 2.38
CA GLU A 348 122.67 161.71 1.48
C GLU A 348 122.22 163.09 1.96
N LYS A 349 120.92 163.23 2.29
CA LYS A 349 120.38 164.49 2.82
C LYS A 349 120.99 164.88 4.17
N ASN A 350 121.33 163.92 5.02
CA ASN A 350 122.04 164.20 6.28
C ASN A 350 123.47 164.74 6.07
N LYS A 351 124.16 164.37 4.98
CA LYS A 351 125.43 165.05 4.60
C LYS A 351 125.15 166.49 4.16
N THR A 352 124.17 166.71 3.29
CA THR A 352 123.83 168.06 2.79
C THR A 352 123.44 169.02 3.92
N ILE A 353 122.67 168.52 4.91
CA ILE A 353 122.26 169.28 6.09
C ILE A 353 123.48 169.78 6.88
N LYS A 354 124.52 168.96 7.08
CA LYS A 354 125.75 169.41 7.78
C LYS A 354 126.47 170.54 7.03
N THR A 355 126.58 170.45 5.70
CA THR A 355 127.20 171.50 4.87
C THR A 355 126.40 172.82 4.90
N LEU A 356 125.07 172.72 4.91
CA LEU A 356 124.18 173.88 5.00
C LEU A 356 124.14 174.50 6.40
N GLN A 357 124.20 173.69 7.46
CA GLN A 357 124.26 174.16 8.85
C GLN A 357 125.51 175.01 9.12
N LEU A 358 126.66 174.64 8.54
CA LEU A 358 127.88 175.44 8.68
C LEU A 358 127.73 176.82 8.01
N ARG A 359 127.24 176.88 6.76
CA ARG A 359 126.97 178.14 6.05
C ARG A 359 125.87 179.00 6.69
N LEU A 360 124.93 178.39 7.39
CA LEU A 360 123.87 179.10 8.12
C LEU A 360 124.39 179.80 9.39
N ALA A 361 125.50 179.37 9.96
CA ALA A 361 126.11 180.04 11.11
C ALA A 361 126.68 181.42 10.74
N ASP A 362 127.42 181.50 9.63
CA ASP A 362 128.12 182.73 9.21
C ASP A 362 127.15 183.85 8.80
N LEU A 363 126.06 183.51 8.10
CA LEU A 363 125.12 184.49 7.54
C LEU A 363 124.02 184.94 8.53
N LYS A 364 123.60 184.08 9.47
CA LYS A 364 122.42 184.34 10.31
C LYS A 364 122.68 185.21 11.55
N LYS A 365 123.84 185.88 11.61
CA LYS A 365 124.04 187.05 12.51
C LYS A 365 124.77 188.24 11.85
N THR A 366 124.69 188.37 10.53
CA THR A 366 124.92 189.68 9.87
C THR A 366 123.69 190.58 10.01
N LEU A 367 122.48 190.02 9.95
CA LEU A 367 121.22 190.80 9.95
C LEU A 367 120.12 190.17 10.82
N GLN A 368 119.32 191.06 11.43
CA GLN A 368 118.03 190.75 12.04
C GLN A 368 116.89 190.86 11.01
N GLN A 369 115.68 190.50 11.44
CA GLN A 369 114.35 190.89 10.90
C GLN A 369 113.62 189.89 9.97
N GLU A 370 112.28 189.80 10.17
CA GLU A 370 111.21 189.11 9.39
C GLU A 370 110.87 187.60 9.70
N LEU A 371 109.73 187.05 9.20
CA LEU A 371 108.69 186.32 10.01
C LEU A 371 108.09 184.92 9.56
N ARG A 372 107.86 184.00 10.55
CA ARG A 372 106.72 183.03 10.91
C ARG A 372 105.89 182.02 9.96
N THR A 373 105.53 180.80 10.51
CA THR A 373 104.21 179.95 10.51
C THR A 373 103.81 178.64 9.61
N PRO A 374 102.87 177.64 10.00
CA PRO A 374 102.63 176.16 9.50
C PRO A 374 101.16 175.35 9.44
N GLY A 375 100.88 173.99 9.07
CA GLY A 375 99.56 173.07 9.19
C GLY A 375 99.23 171.60 8.46
N SER A 376 98.20 170.65 8.77
CA SER A 376 97.71 169.27 8.06
C SER A 376 96.48 168.24 8.58
N THR A 377 95.82 167.19 7.86
CA THR A 377 94.73 166.06 8.30
C THR A 377 94.11 164.82 7.33
N ASN A 378 93.32 163.68 7.73
CA ASN A 378 92.19 162.76 7.03
C ASN A 378 91.90 161.11 7.23
N TYR A 379 90.69 160.38 6.96
CA TYR A 379 90.30 158.81 7.00
C TYR A 379 88.83 158.13 6.55
N HIS A 380 88.46 156.73 6.48
CA HIS A 380 87.11 155.99 6.03
C HIS A 380 86.61 154.41 6.36
N ASN A 381 85.62 153.63 5.64
CA ASN A 381 84.60 152.43 5.99
C ASN A 381 84.09 151.29 4.87
N ASP A 382 83.09 150.25 4.80
CA ASP A 382 82.24 149.06 5.47
C ASP A 382 81.13 148.26 4.49
N LEU A 383 80.21 147.14 4.52
CA LEU A 383 79.75 145.71 5.09
C LEU A 383 78.42 144.87 4.46
N GLN A 384 78.01 143.52 4.73
CA GLN A 384 76.66 142.61 4.56
C GLN A 384 76.58 141.12 3.82
N ASP A 385 75.61 140.06 3.66
CA ASP A 385 74.13 139.52 3.92
C ASP A 385 73.65 137.89 3.77
N ASN A 386 72.35 137.36 3.49
CA ASN A 386 71.60 135.98 3.85
C ASN A 386 70.61 135.01 2.87
N ASN A 387 69.87 133.84 3.26
CA ASN A 387 68.99 132.78 2.42
C ASN A 387 67.95 131.59 3.07
N SER A 388 66.99 130.77 2.40
CA SER A 388 66.06 129.51 2.87
C SER A 388 64.94 128.65 1.95
N ALA A 389 64.33 127.38 2.25
CA ALA A 389 63.17 126.52 1.52
C ALA A 389 62.47 125.10 2.06
N ALA A 390 61.28 124.45 1.57
CA ALA A 390 60.59 123.02 1.92
C ALA A 390 59.20 122.35 1.22
N VAL A 391 58.67 121.03 1.45
CA VAL A 391 57.19 120.33 1.43
C VAL A 391 56.65 118.97 0.59
N LEU A 392 55.68 118.00 1.02
CA LEU A 392 54.95 116.74 0.31
C LEU A 392 53.64 115.87 0.94
N MET A 393 52.78 114.95 0.24
CA MET A 393 51.98 113.58 0.62
C MET A 393 50.45 113.04 0.13
N PRO A 394 49.96 111.68 0.10
CA PRO A 394 48.58 111.03 -0.39
C PRO A 394 47.84 109.61 0.16
N SER A 395 46.57 109.04 -0.21
CA SER A 395 45.85 107.66 0.21
C SER A 395 44.38 107.03 -0.32
N HIS A 396 43.88 105.71 -0.05
CA HIS A 396 42.49 104.89 0.02
C HIS A 396 41.75 103.92 -1.11
N THR A 397 40.65 102.99 -1.16
CA THR A 397 39.36 102.33 -0.44
C THR A 397 38.59 100.97 -1.05
N SER A 398 37.42 100.27 -0.58
CA SER A 398 36.62 98.99 -1.15
C SER A 398 35.12 98.44 -0.64
N THR A 399 34.37 97.31 -1.09
CA THR A 399 32.87 96.77 -0.78
C THR A 399 32.23 95.27 -1.20
N LYS A 400 30.99 94.66 -0.78
CA LYS A 400 30.26 93.26 -1.12
C LYS A 400 28.71 92.80 -0.68
N ASN A 401 27.87 91.78 -1.26
CA ASN A 401 26.55 91.01 -0.76
C ASN A 401 25.77 89.85 -1.70
N LEU A 402 24.59 89.02 -1.67
CA LEU A 402 23.31 88.43 -0.89
C LEU A 402 22.37 87.18 -1.54
N GLN A 403 21.28 86.44 -0.97
CA GLN A 403 20.38 85.23 -1.53
C GLN A 403 19.04 84.53 -0.78
N HIS A 404 17.90 83.84 -1.34
CA HIS A 404 16.81 82.82 -0.71
C HIS A 404 15.47 82.18 -1.45
N ASN A 405 14.71 81.11 -0.91
CA ASN A 405 13.18 80.72 -0.89
C ASN A 405 12.52 79.31 -1.43
N ILE A 406 11.32 78.74 -0.93
CA ILE A 406 10.55 77.39 -1.26
C ILE A 406 8.97 77.14 -0.89
N ARG A 407 8.22 75.99 -1.23
CA ARG A 407 6.79 75.53 -0.78
C ARG A 407 6.26 74.00 -0.99
N LYS A 408 5.05 73.54 -0.50
CA LYS A 408 4.48 72.10 -0.41
C LYS A 408 2.90 71.89 -0.28
N ASP A 409 2.38 70.62 -0.42
CA ASP A 409 1.15 69.91 0.17
C ASP A 409 -0.08 69.42 -0.71
N GLU A 410 -0.62 68.19 -0.47
CA GLU A 410 -1.92 67.62 -0.98
C GLU A 410 -2.47 66.30 -0.32
N ASP A 411 -1.67 65.37 0.22
CA ASP A 411 -2.02 63.92 0.33
C ASP A 411 -3.07 63.41 1.38
N ASP A 412 -3.50 64.19 2.37
CA ASP A 412 -4.05 63.65 3.65
C ASP A 412 -5.47 63.01 3.61
N ILE A 413 -6.26 63.24 2.56
CA ILE A 413 -7.70 62.87 2.58
C ILE A 413 -7.95 61.35 2.43
N ASN A 414 -7.06 60.63 1.75
CA ASN A 414 -7.32 59.27 1.27
C ASN A 414 -7.33 58.21 2.40
N PHE A 415 -6.45 58.33 3.40
CA PHE A 415 -6.27 57.34 4.46
C PHE A 415 -7.52 57.13 5.34
N LYS A 416 -8.35 58.16 5.52
CA LYS A 416 -9.51 58.13 6.43
C LYS A 416 -10.65 57.26 5.88
N TYR A 417 -10.86 57.26 4.56
CA TYR A 417 -11.84 56.40 3.89
C TYR A 417 -11.36 54.95 3.81
N LEU A 418 -10.09 54.75 3.44
CA LEU A 418 -9.47 53.43 3.34
C LEU A 418 -9.65 52.60 4.61
N LYS A 419 -9.39 53.18 5.79
CA LYS A 419 -9.55 52.49 7.09
C LYS A 419 -10.98 52.00 7.33
N HIS A 420 -12.00 52.76 6.92
CA HIS A 420 -13.40 52.36 7.11
C HIS A 420 -13.79 51.21 6.16
N VAL A 421 -13.41 51.30 4.88
CA VAL A 421 -13.71 50.27 3.87
C VAL A 421 -13.03 48.94 4.23
N LEU A 422 -11.77 48.98 4.70
CA LEU A 422 -11.05 47.77 5.10
C LEU A 422 -11.66 47.09 6.34
N ILE A 423 -12.05 47.87 7.36
CA ILE A 423 -12.74 47.34 8.55
C ILE A 423 -14.09 46.73 8.15
N LYS A 424 -14.85 47.40 7.27
CA LYS A 424 -16.12 46.85 6.79
C LYS A 424 -15.90 45.55 6.02
N PHE A 425 -14.95 45.48 5.09
CA PHE A 425 -14.62 44.26 4.33
C PHE A 425 -14.30 43.06 5.24
N LEU A 426 -13.49 43.28 6.29
CA LEU A 426 -13.08 42.23 7.24
C LEU A 426 -14.18 41.80 8.24
N THR A 427 -15.29 42.53 8.33
CA THR A 427 -16.37 42.27 9.31
C THR A 427 -17.75 42.06 8.69
N SER A 428 -17.86 42.15 7.35
CA SER A 428 -19.10 41.95 6.62
C SER A 428 -19.39 40.47 6.37
N ARG A 429 -20.66 40.15 6.09
CA ARG A 429 -21.06 38.80 5.66
C ARG A 429 -20.60 38.49 4.24
N GLU A 430 -20.62 37.22 3.92
CA GLU A 430 -20.00 36.59 2.76
C GLU A 430 -20.41 37.26 1.43
N TYR A 431 -21.70 37.53 1.23
CA TYR A 431 -22.22 38.20 0.02
C TYR A 431 -21.88 39.70 -0.04
N GLU A 432 -21.73 40.37 1.11
CA GLU A 432 -21.37 41.79 1.17
C GLU A 432 -19.87 41.99 0.91
N ALA A 433 -19.04 41.05 1.38
CA ALA A 433 -17.60 41.07 1.14
C ALA A 433 -17.26 41.01 -0.37
N GLN A 434 -17.97 40.20 -1.16
CA GLN A 434 -17.78 40.13 -2.62
C GLN A 434 -17.95 41.50 -3.30
N HIS A 435 -19.00 42.24 -2.95
CA HIS A 435 -19.26 43.57 -3.52
C HIS A 435 -18.24 44.64 -3.07
N LEU A 436 -17.57 44.43 -1.93
CA LEU A 436 -16.57 45.34 -1.40
C LEU A 436 -15.16 45.14 -2.00
N ILE A 437 -14.85 44.00 -2.63
CA ILE A 437 -13.54 43.73 -3.26
C ILE A 437 -13.12 44.86 -4.20
N ARG A 438 -14.02 45.26 -5.11
CA ARG A 438 -13.76 46.30 -6.12
C ARG A 438 -13.52 47.68 -5.51
N ALA A 439 -14.10 47.96 -4.34
CA ALA A 439 -13.84 49.19 -3.59
C ALA A 439 -12.48 49.16 -2.89
N VAL A 440 -12.10 48.01 -2.31
CA VAL A 440 -10.77 47.79 -1.71
C VAL A 440 -9.67 47.89 -2.77
N SER A 441 -9.85 47.21 -3.92
CA SER A 441 -8.93 47.27 -5.07
C SER A 441 -8.70 48.70 -5.54
N THR A 442 -9.78 49.47 -5.76
CA THR A 442 -9.69 50.86 -6.21
C THR A 442 -8.97 51.78 -5.21
N LEU A 443 -9.21 51.61 -3.89
CA LEU A 443 -8.60 52.45 -2.85
C LEU A 443 -7.13 52.08 -2.54
N LEU A 444 -6.76 50.81 -2.70
CA LEU A 444 -5.38 50.33 -2.50
C LEU A 444 -4.53 50.29 -3.78
N LYS A 445 -5.15 50.53 -4.95
CA LYS A 445 -4.53 50.41 -6.29
C LYS A 445 -3.95 49.01 -6.54
N PHE A 446 -4.72 47.97 -6.20
CA PHE A 446 -4.35 46.59 -6.53
C PHE A 446 -4.24 46.39 -8.04
N SER A 447 -3.33 45.52 -8.45
CA SER A 447 -3.29 44.98 -9.81
C SER A 447 -4.47 44.03 -10.06
N ALA A 448 -4.78 43.79 -11.33
CA ALA A 448 -5.82 42.84 -11.72
C ALA A 448 -5.53 41.39 -11.26
N GLU A 449 -4.25 41.05 -11.00
CA GLU A 449 -3.86 39.74 -10.45
C GLU A 449 -4.11 39.66 -8.94
N GLU A 450 -3.85 40.75 -8.20
CA GLU A 450 -4.15 40.84 -6.76
C GLU A 450 -5.65 40.92 -6.47
N GLU A 451 -6.43 41.69 -7.26
CA GLU A 451 -7.89 41.71 -7.16
C GLU A 451 -8.51 40.34 -7.46
N LYS A 452 -7.98 39.63 -8.46
CA LYS A 452 -8.39 38.25 -8.75
C LYS A 452 -8.02 37.31 -7.61
N LEU A 453 -6.80 37.35 -7.09
CA LEU A 453 -6.37 36.49 -5.96
C LEU A 453 -7.26 36.72 -4.72
N LEU A 454 -7.73 37.95 -4.49
CA LEU A 454 -8.68 38.26 -3.42
C LEU A 454 -10.06 37.63 -3.67
N HIS A 455 -10.55 37.67 -4.91
CA HIS A 455 -11.76 36.97 -5.34
C HIS A 455 -11.65 35.45 -5.16
N ASP A 456 -10.63 34.82 -5.76
CA ASP A 456 -10.37 33.38 -5.71
C ASP A 456 -10.23 32.89 -4.25
N THR A 457 -9.64 33.72 -3.36
CA THR A 457 -9.48 33.40 -1.92
C THR A 457 -10.79 33.53 -1.14
N LEU A 458 -11.66 34.47 -1.48
CA LEU A 458 -12.97 34.60 -0.85
C LEU A 458 -13.91 33.47 -1.30
N GLU A 459 -13.93 33.13 -2.59
CA GLU A 459 -14.69 32.01 -3.14
C GLU A 459 -14.21 30.66 -2.59
N TRP A 460 -12.89 30.46 -2.42
CA TRP A 460 -12.36 29.29 -1.75
C TRP A 460 -12.93 29.10 -0.34
N LYS A 461 -13.03 30.19 0.45
CA LYS A 461 -13.64 30.14 1.79
C LYS A 461 -15.15 29.93 1.79
N MET A 462 -15.82 30.08 0.64
CA MET A 462 -17.26 29.84 0.46
C MET A 462 -17.57 28.42 -0.03
N SER A 463 -16.58 27.66 -0.52
CA SER A 463 -16.79 26.36 -1.15
C SER A 463 -16.00 25.24 -0.46
N TRP A 464 -16.73 24.27 0.10
CA TRP A 464 -16.17 23.07 0.77
C TRP A 464 -15.27 22.22 -0.14
N PHE A 465 -15.39 22.35 -1.46
CA PHE A 465 -14.68 21.55 -2.46
C PHE A 465 -13.72 22.35 -3.35
N ALA A 466 -13.56 23.65 -3.13
CA ALA A 466 -12.61 24.44 -3.91
C ALA A 466 -11.15 24.14 -3.51
N PRO A 467 -10.20 24.03 -4.46
CA PRO A 467 -8.79 23.96 -4.15
C PRO A 467 -8.29 25.31 -3.62
N LYS A 468 -7.43 25.29 -2.60
CA LYS A 468 -6.86 26.51 -2.01
C LYS A 468 -6.05 27.29 -3.06
N PRO A 469 -6.31 28.60 -3.27
CA PRO A 469 -5.54 29.40 -4.22
C PRO A 469 -4.05 29.41 -3.88
N ARG A 470 -3.23 29.36 -4.92
CA ARG A 470 -1.78 29.51 -4.78
C ARG A 470 -1.47 31.00 -4.60
N ALA A 471 -1.14 31.40 -3.38
CA ALA A 471 -0.57 32.71 -3.14
C ALA A 471 0.71 32.87 -3.99
N ALA A 472 0.84 33.99 -4.69
CA ALA A 472 2.07 34.32 -5.41
C ALA A 472 3.24 34.47 -4.42
N ASN A 473 4.47 34.28 -4.91
CA ASN A 473 5.68 34.14 -4.07
C ASN A 473 6.14 35.44 -3.40
N GLY A 474 5.37 35.95 -2.43
CA GLY A 474 5.76 37.02 -1.51
C GLY A 474 6.59 36.50 -0.33
N GLN A 475 7.69 37.17 -0.01
CA GLN A 475 8.78 36.68 0.86
C GLN A 475 8.47 36.59 2.37
N LEU A 476 7.19 36.53 2.80
CA LEU A 476 6.79 36.57 4.22
C LEU A 476 5.78 35.47 4.63
N ALA A 477 5.50 34.48 3.79
CA ALA A 477 4.50 33.45 4.06
C ALA A 477 5.05 32.24 4.87
N THR A 478 5.41 32.44 6.14
CA THR A 478 5.73 31.33 7.06
C THR A 478 4.46 30.64 7.57
N SER A 479 4.10 29.51 6.98
CA SER A 479 2.97 28.69 7.44
C SER A 479 3.33 27.91 8.71
N ILE A 480 2.92 28.42 9.87
CA ILE A 480 2.96 27.69 11.14
C ILE A 480 1.84 26.63 11.13
N PRO A 481 2.13 25.32 11.29
CA PRO A 481 1.10 24.30 11.42
C PRO A 481 0.41 24.38 12.79
N PRO A 482 -0.87 23.97 12.92
CA PRO A 482 -1.53 23.88 14.22
C PRO A 482 -0.89 22.82 15.11
N SER A 483 -0.92 23.06 16.41
CA SER A 483 -0.68 22.07 17.49
C SER A 483 -2.01 21.63 18.09
#